data_AF-A0A969VG58-F1
#
_entry.id   AF-A0A969VG58-F1
#
_cell.length_a   1.000
_cell.length_b   1.000
_cell.length_c   1.000
_cell.angle_alpha   90.00
_cell.angle_beta   90.00
_cell.angle_gamma   90.00
#
_symmetry.space_group_name_H-M   'P 1'
#
loop_
_entity.id
_entity.type
_entity.pdbx_description
1 polymer ?
#
loop_
_entity_poly.entity_id
_entity_poly.type
_entity_poly.pdbx_seq_one_letter_code
_entity_poly.pdbx_strand_id
1 'polypeptide(L)'
;MEQIPGNKFSRPPVVTLKDSDSLLIKDFSKCVSPRIKPEEKNAIVEEWRSLMQKEDIQPDVILYVMAPHMKFLDPDRQYLGELLETWKSLKDSGKKCIVIPILNVFRKDDGTIVPTPQEMTYARREIPEVYKAVFGDDNFPPVIEINSKTGEGIPKITEIICQIIPIC
;
A
#
# COMPACT_ATOMS: atom_id res chain seq x y z
N MET A 1 -13.87 -28.62 3.37
CA MET A 1 -13.15 -27.42 2.89
C MET A 1 -14.16 -26.57 2.16
N GLU A 2 -14.71 -25.55 2.84
CA GLU A 2 -15.62 -24.60 2.20
C GLU A 2 -14.82 -23.69 1.26
N GLN A 3 -15.26 -23.60 0.02
CA GLN A 3 -14.70 -22.68 -0.96
C GLN A 3 -15.18 -21.27 -0.59
N ILE A 4 -14.23 -20.40 -0.22
CA ILE A 4 -14.47 -18.96 -0.14
C ILE A 4 -14.86 -18.50 -1.56
N PRO A 5 -16.01 -17.83 -1.75
CA PRO A 5 -16.45 -17.40 -3.08
C PRO A 5 -15.37 -16.51 -3.70
N GLY A 6 -14.98 -16.86 -4.93
CA GLY A 6 -13.87 -16.21 -5.63
C GLY A 6 -14.04 -14.70 -5.71
N ASN A 7 -13.14 -13.98 -5.04
CA ASN A 7 -13.00 -12.54 -5.16
C ASN A 7 -12.80 -12.19 -6.65
N LYS A 8 -13.55 -11.21 -7.16
CA LYS A 8 -13.48 -10.69 -8.55
C LYS A 8 -12.08 -10.24 -8.99
N PHE A 9 -11.16 -10.09 -8.05
CA PHE A 9 -9.76 -9.77 -8.27
C PHE A 9 -8.87 -11.02 -8.43
N SER A 10 -9.41 -12.24 -8.30
CA SER A 10 -8.60 -13.48 -8.27
C SER A 10 -8.31 -14.06 -9.67
N ARG A 11 -7.15 -13.73 -10.30
CA ARG A 11 -6.23 -14.63 -11.07
C ARG A 11 -5.33 -13.89 -12.11
N PRO A 12 -4.06 -14.31 -12.37
CA PRO A 12 -3.28 -15.43 -11.81
C PRO A 12 -2.08 -14.99 -10.93
N PRO A 13 -1.40 -15.93 -10.23
CA PRO A 13 -1.32 -15.93 -8.78
C PRO A 13 -0.44 -14.80 -8.21
N VAL A 14 -0.90 -14.17 -7.13
CA VAL A 14 0.02 -13.85 -6.04
C VAL A 14 0.69 -15.17 -5.69
N VAL A 15 1.98 -15.32 -6.01
CA VAL A 15 2.72 -16.54 -5.67
C VAL A 15 2.53 -16.75 -4.18
N THR A 16 1.75 -17.76 -3.83
CA THR A 16 1.45 -18.03 -2.43
C THR A 16 2.74 -18.51 -1.81
N LEU A 17 3.34 -17.62 -1.02
CA LEU A 17 4.57 -17.94 -0.32
C LEU A 17 4.29 -19.11 0.62
N LYS A 18 5.06 -20.18 0.42
CA LYS A 18 5.07 -21.35 1.29
C LYS A 18 5.86 -21.00 2.54
N ASP A 19 5.55 -21.67 3.64
CA ASP A 19 6.24 -21.47 4.91
C ASP A 19 7.75 -21.72 4.80
N SER A 20 8.16 -22.61 3.88
CA SER A 20 9.56 -22.90 3.55
C SER A 20 10.26 -21.84 2.69
N ASP A 21 9.54 -20.86 2.16
CA ASP A 21 10.15 -19.86 1.26
C ASP A 21 11.02 -18.88 2.07
N SER A 22 12.10 -18.40 1.45
CA SER A 22 13.00 -17.40 2.03
C SER A 22 12.83 -16.07 1.32
N LEU A 23 12.64 -15.01 2.09
CA LEU A 23 12.54 -13.64 1.60
C LEU A 23 13.77 -12.84 2.00
N LEU A 24 14.34 -12.09 1.07
CA LEU A 24 15.37 -11.10 1.36
C LEU A 24 14.69 -9.83 1.88
N ILE A 25 14.77 -9.58 3.18
CA ILE A 25 14.28 -8.38 3.83
C ILE A 25 15.41 -7.36 3.94
N LYS A 26 15.12 -6.11 3.58
CA LYS A 26 16.02 -4.97 3.76
C LYS A 26 15.54 -4.12 4.93
N ASP A 27 16.35 -4.04 5.98
CA ASP A 27 16.08 -3.26 7.18
C ASP A 27 16.74 -1.88 7.06
N PHE A 28 15.90 -0.85 6.98
CA PHE A 28 16.32 0.55 6.84
C PHE A 28 16.33 1.33 8.16
N SER A 29 16.07 0.67 9.30
CA SER A 29 15.87 1.35 10.60
C SER A 29 17.10 2.15 11.06
N LYS A 30 18.30 1.78 10.58
CA LYS A 30 19.58 2.46 10.88
C LYS A 30 20.05 3.39 9.77
N CYS A 31 19.30 3.54 8.69
CA CYS A 31 19.68 4.34 7.53
C CYS A 31 19.39 5.83 7.76
N VAL A 32 20.20 6.48 8.60
CA VAL A 32 20.13 7.94 8.85
C VAL A 32 20.75 8.79 7.74
N SER A 33 21.37 8.16 6.74
CA SER A 33 21.99 8.83 5.60
C SER A 33 21.90 7.93 4.35
N PRO A 34 21.76 8.49 3.14
CA PRO A 34 21.70 7.72 1.88
C PRO A 34 22.93 6.85 1.59
N ARG A 35 24.04 7.09 2.28
CA ARG A 35 25.29 6.32 2.14
C ARG A 35 25.29 5.02 2.96
N ILE A 36 24.40 4.91 3.95
CA ILE A 36 24.28 3.72 4.79
C ILE A 36 23.43 2.70 4.02
N LYS A 37 24.02 1.54 3.74
CA LYS A 37 23.28 0.44 3.10
C LYS A 37 22.35 -0.21 4.13
N PRO A 38 21.13 -0.62 3.74
CA PRO A 38 20.25 -1.36 4.63
C PRO A 38 20.90 -2.69 5.02
N GLU A 39 20.57 -3.17 6.22
CA GLU A 39 20.93 -4.53 6.61
C GLU A 39 20.06 -5.50 5.82
N GLU A 40 20.68 -6.47 5.14
CA GLU A 40 19.96 -7.52 4.42
C GLU A 40 19.84 -8.75 5.31
N LYS A 41 18.61 -9.24 5.52
CA LYS A 41 18.31 -10.43 6.32
C LYS A 41 17.46 -11.38 5.49
N ASN A 42 17.86 -12.66 5.46
CA ASN A 42 16.98 -13.69 4.92
C ASN A 42 16.02 -14.11 6.02
N ALA A 43 14.72 -13.98 5.76
CA ALA A 43 13.66 -14.42 6.66
C ALA A 43 12.92 -15.59 6.04
N ILE A 44 12.74 -16.66 6.81
CA ILE A 44 11.86 -17.75 6.44
C ILE A 44 10.42 -17.28 6.64
N VAL A 45 9.54 -17.55 5.68
CA VAL A 45 8.15 -17.08 5.70
C VAL A 45 7.41 -17.56 6.93
N GLU A 46 7.64 -18.80 7.38
CA GLU A 46 7.07 -19.33 8.62
C GLU A 46 7.46 -18.50 9.85
N GLU A 47 8.75 -18.21 10.01
CA GLU A 47 9.28 -17.44 11.14
C GLU A 47 8.73 -16.01 11.13
N TRP A 48 8.72 -15.40 9.95
CA TRP A 48 8.18 -14.05 9.77
C TRP A 48 6.68 -13.99 10.09
N ARG A 49 5.89 -14.95 9.61
CA ARG A 49 4.45 -15.05 9.94
C ARG A 49 4.25 -15.30 11.44
N SER A 50 5.05 -16.16 12.06
CA SER A 50 4.99 -16.45 13.49
C SER A 50 5.27 -15.20 14.34
N LEU A 51 6.25 -14.38 13.94
CA LEU A 51 6.54 -13.10 14.61
C LEU A 51 5.37 -12.13 14.47
N MET A 52 4.81 -11.96 13.26
CA MET A 52 3.64 -11.11 13.04
C MET A 52 2.43 -11.54 13.87
N GLN A 53 2.21 -12.85 14.04
CA GLN A 53 1.14 -13.39 14.87
C GLN A 53 1.40 -13.24 16.38
N LYS A 54 2.65 -13.38 16.83
CA LYS A 54 3.04 -13.26 18.25
C LYS A 54 3.03 -11.82 18.74
N GLU A 55 3.45 -10.89 17.88
CA GLU A 55 3.57 -9.48 18.23
C GLU A 55 2.28 -8.67 17.98
N ASP A 56 1.21 -9.32 17.49
CA ASP A 56 -0.05 -8.69 17.06
C ASP A 56 0.23 -7.42 16.23
N ILE A 57 1.20 -7.50 15.30
CA ILE A 57 1.62 -6.37 14.48
C ILE A 57 0.46 -6.01 13.56
N GLN A 58 -0.27 -4.98 13.98
CA GLN A 58 -1.41 -4.45 13.27
C GLN A 58 -1.14 -2.98 12.93
N PRO A 59 -0.99 -2.62 11.65
CA PRO A 59 -0.88 -1.24 11.25
C PRO A 59 -2.21 -0.51 11.48
N ASP A 60 -2.15 0.68 12.04
CA ASP A 60 -3.28 1.62 12.03
C ASP A 60 -3.49 2.22 10.63
N VAL A 61 -2.37 2.44 9.91
CA VAL A 61 -2.34 3.06 8.59
C VAL A 61 -1.39 2.30 7.66
N ILE A 62 -1.83 2.10 6.42
CA ILE A 62 -1.00 1.62 5.32
C ILE A 62 -0.98 2.70 4.24
N LEU A 63 0.22 3.07 3.80
CA LEU A 63 0.40 3.99 2.68
C LEU A 63 0.57 3.17 1.40
N TYR A 64 -0.44 3.16 0.53
CA TYR A 64 -0.36 2.50 -0.77
C TYR A 64 0.20 3.47 -1.80
N VAL A 65 1.52 3.38 -2.04
CA VAL A 65 2.23 4.29 -2.94
C VAL A 65 2.35 3.69 -4.33
N MET A 66 1.90 4.42 -5.35
CA MET A 66 2.07 4.05 -6.74
C MET A 66 2.60 5.22 -7.57
N ALA A 67 3.31 4.92 -8.66
CA ALA A 67 3.84 5.92 -9.57
C ALA A 67 2.96 6.02 -10.82
N PRO A 68 2.23 7.13 -11.08
CA PRO A 68 1.22 7.17 -12.16
C PRO A 68 1.80 6.95 -13.57
N HIS A 69 3.06 7.35 -13.80
CA HIS A 69 3.75 7.15 -15.07
C HIS A 69 4.05 5.67 -15.39
N MET A 70 3.97 4.78 -14.40
CA MET A 70 4.04 3.33 -14.59
C MET A 70 2.69 2.72 -14.95
N LYS A 71 1.63 3.54 -14.98
CA LYS A 71 0.22 3.18 -15.17
C LYS A 71 -0.33 2.35 -14.01
N PHE A 72 -1.62 2.52 -13.73
CA PHE A 72 -2.34 1.69 -12.76
C PHE A 72 -2.95 0.51 -13.52
N LEU A 73 -2.22 -0.61 -13.60
CA LEU A 73 -2.61 -1.73 -14.44
C LEU A 73 -3.51 -2.70 -13.65
N ASP A 74 -4.06 -3.69 -14.35
CA ASP A 74 -4.91 -4.73 -13.73
C ASP A 74 -4.27 -5.42 -12.52
N PRO A 75 -2.95 -5.73 -12.51
CA PRO A 75 -2.29 -6.27 -11.32
C PRO A 75 -2.30 -5.31 -10.13
N ASP A 76 -2.15 -4.00 -10.35
CA ASP A 76 -2.19 -3.00 -9.28
C ASP A 76 -3.60 -2.88 -8.71
N ARG A 77 -4.62 -2.90 -9.58
CA ARG A 77 -6.04 -2.93 -9.19
C ARG A 77 -6.36 -4.15 -8.34
N GLN A 78 -5.87 -5.31 -8.77
CA GLN A 78 -6.03 -6.56 -8.05
C GLN A 78 -5.37 -6.49 -6.68
N TYR A 79 -4.10 -6.10 -6.63
CA TYR A 79 -3.36 -5.99 -5.38
C TYR A 79 -4.04 -5.03 -4.40
N LEU A 80 -4.46 -3.86 -4.86
CA LEU A 80 -5.20 -2.91 -4.03
C LEU A 80 -6.53 -3.51 -3.55
N GLY A 81 -7.26 -4.20 -4.41
CA GLY A 81 -8.50 -4.88 -4.05
C GLY A 81 -8.31 -5.93 -2.95
N GLU A 82 -7.34 -6.82 -3.11
CA GLU A 82 -6.98 -7.86 -2.13
C GLU A 82 -6.51 -7.25 -0.80
N LEU A 83 -5.70 -6.18 -0.86
CA LEU A 83 -5.26 -5.43 0.32
C LEU A 83 -6.46 -4.87 1.08
N LEU A 84 -7.39 -4.22 0.39
CA LEU A 84 -8.58 -3.63 1.01
C LEU A 84 -9.52 -4.67 1.59
N GLU A 85 -9.74 -5.80 0.90
CA GLU A 85 -10.57 -6.90 1.42
C GLU A 85 -9.97 -7.51 2.70
N THR A 86 -8.65 -7.71 2.71
CA THR A 86 -7.92 -8.21 3.88
C THR A 86 -8.18 -7.32 5.08
N TRP A 87 -7.97 -6.00 4.95
CA TRP A 87 -8.15 -5.07 6.07
C TRP A 87 -9.61 -4.76 6.39
N LYS A 88 -10.53 -4.88 5.43
CA LYS A 88 -11.98 -4.83 5.67
C LYS A 88 -12.42 -5.99 6.57
N SER A 89 -11.99 -7.22 6.27
CA SER A 89 -12.33 -8.40 7.09
C SER A 89 -11.85 -8.26 8.54
N LEU A 90 -10.70 -7.62 8.74
CA LEU A 90 -10.17 -7.34 10.07
C LEU A 90 -10.95 -6.19 10.75
N LYS A 91 -11.45 -5.20 10.02
CA LYS A 91 -12.33 -4.15 10.57
C LYS A 91 -13.58 -4.71 11.23
N ASP A 92 -14.17 -5.75 10.65
CA ASP A 92 -15.35 -6.41 11.22
C ASP A 92 -15.04 -7.15 12.53
N SER A 93 -13.76 -7.44 12.82
CA SER A 93 -13.27 -7.95 14.11
C SER A 93 -12.98 -6.86 15.16
N GLY A 94 -13.32 -5.59 14.87
CA GLY A 94 -13.05 -4.44 15.73
C GLY A 94 -11.70 -3.75 15.50
N LYS A 95 -10.91 -4.25 14.53
CA LYS A 95 -9.54 -3.80 14.21
C LYS A 95 -9.54 -2.77 13.08
N LYS A 96 -9.34 -1.48 13.37
CA LYS A 96 -9.36 -0.43 12.33
C LYS A 96 -7.97 -0.24 11.71
N CYS A 97 -7.82 -0.57 10.43
CA CYS A 97 -6.69 -0.17 9.60
C CYS A 97 -7.20 0.65 8.42
N ILE A 98 -6.51 1.74 8.08
CA ILE A 98 -6.87 2.60 6.95
C ILE A 98 -5.75 2.58 5.90
N VAL A 99 -6.12 2.23 4.68
CA VAL A 99 -5.23 2.28 3.52
C VAL A 99 -5.38 3.64 2.86
N ILE A 100 -4.30 4.42 2.78
CA ILE A 100 -4.30 5.75 2.15
C ILE A 100 -3.61 5.63 0.78
N PRO A 101 -4.30 5.91 -0.33
CA PRO A 101 -3.71 5.88 -1.67
C PRO A 101 -2.82 7.11 -1.91
N ILE A 102 -1.62 6.88 -2.42
CA ILE A 102 -0.62 7.90 -2.69
C ILE A 102 -0.11 7.79 -4.13
N LEU A 103 -0.16 8.91 -4.85
CA LEU A 103 0.44 9.06 -6.18
C LEU A 103 1.81 9.72 -6.06
N ASN A 104 2.86 8.98 -6.37
CA ASN A 104 4.22 9.49 -6.45
C ASN A 104 4.47 10.15 -7.81
N VAL A 105 4.35 11.47 -7.85
CA VAL A 105 4.48 12.34 -9.01
C VAL A 105 5.94 12.79 -9.15
N PHE A 106 6.71 12.00 -9.90
CA PHE A 106 8.09 12.36 -10.22
C PHE A 106 8.16 13.60 -11.11
N ARG A 107 9.19 14.41 -10.87
CA ARG A 107 9.60 15.49 -11.76
C ARG A 107 11.03 15.23 -12.25
N LYS A 108 11.27 15.55 -13.52
CA LYS A 108 12.62 15.61 -14.09
C LYS A 108 13.38 16.78 -13.50
N ASP A 109 14.69 16.82 -13.71
CA ASP A 109 15.55 17.89 -13.17
C ASP A 109 15.24 19.27 -13.77
N ASP A 110 14.59 19.31 -14.95
CA ASP A 110 14.07 20.54 -15.58
C ASP A 110 12.69 21.00 -15.03
N GLY A 111 12.15 20.29 -14.03
CA GLY A 111 10.84 20.56 -13.43
C GLY A 111 9.66 19.91 -14.15
N THR A 112 9.86 19.27 -15.29
CA THR A 112 8.80 18.60 -16.05
C THR A 112 8.20 17.45 -15.25
N ILE A 113 6.88 17.43 -15.11
CA ILE A 113 6.14 16.34 -14.48
C ILE A 113 6.24 15.10 -15.38
N VAL A 114 6.69 13.98 -14.82
CA VAL A 114 6.87 12.71 -15.53
C VAL A 114 5.53 12.09 -15.96
N PRO A 115 4.53 11.91 -15.08
CA PRO A 115 3.25 11.38 -15.50
C PRO A 115 2.48 12.38 -16.36
N THR A 116 1.84 11.87 -17.41
CA THR A 116 0.95 12.66 -18.26
C THR A 116 -0.35 13.01 -17.53
N PRO A 117 -1.08 14.07 -17.96
CA PRO A 117 -2.39 14.38 -17.40
C PRO A 117 -3.41 13.23 -17.51
N GLN A 118 -3.29 12.41 -18.57
CA GLN A 118 -4.15 11.25 -18.78
C GLN A 118 -3.88 10.15 -17.76
N GLU A 119 -2.60 9.84 -17.48
CA GLU A 119 -2.21 8.87 -16.46
C GLU A 119 -2.64 9.31 -15.06
N MET A 120 -2.50 10.59 -14.75
CA MET A 120 -2.99 11.16 -13.49
C MET A 120 -4.50 11.03 -13.36
N THR A 121 -5.25 11.41 -14.41
CA THR A 121 -6.72 11.33 -14.43
C THR A 121 -7.19 9.89 -14.30
N TYR A 122 -6.52 8.97 -14.99
CA TYR A 122 -6.83 7.54 -14.93
C TYR A 122 -6.63 7.00 -13.51
N ALA A 123 -5.47 7.24 -12.88
CA ALA A 123 -5.21 6.79 -11.52
C ALA A 123 -6.21 7.37 -10.50
N ARG A 124 -6.51 8.67 -10.60
CA ARG A 124 -7.51 9.35 -9.75
C ARG A 124 -8.93 8.82 -9.93
N ARG A 125 -9.26 8.22 -11.07
CA ARG A 125 -10.56 7.60 -11.33
C ARG A 125 -10.60 6.16 -10.85
N GLU A 126 -9.63 5.34 -11.25
CA GLU A 126 -9.68 3.90 -11.01
C GLU A 126 -9.43 3.50 -9.55
N ILE A 127 -8.61 4.25 -8.81
CA ILE A 127 -8.40 3.98 -7.37
C ILE A 127 -9.74 4.03 -6.62
N PRO A 128 -10.53 5.13 -6.69
CA PRO A 128 -11.88 5.17 -6.11
C PRO A 128 -12.78 4.00 -6.54
N GLU A 129 -12.74 3.59 -7.81
CA GLU A 129 -13.55 2.47 -8.29
C GLU A 129 -13.18 1.15 -7.60
N VAL A 130 -11.90 0.91 -7.28
CA VAL A 130 -11.47 -0.25 -6.49
C VAL A 130 -12.00 -0.17 -5.05
N TYR A 131 -11.94 1.01 -4.41
CA TYR A 131 -12.52 1.21 -3.08
C TYR A 131 -14.03 0.96 -3.07
N LYS A 132 -14.75 1.59 -4.00
CA LYS A 132 -16.20 1.43 -4.16
C LYS A 132 -16.57 -0.03 -4.40
N ALA A 133 -15.77 -0.72 -5.21
CA ALA A 133 -15.93 -2.14 -5.47
C ALA A 133 -15.80 -3.01 -4.21
N VAL A 134 -14.98 -2.62 -3.22
CA VAL A 134 -14.75 -3.39 -1.98
C VAL A 134 -15.70 -2.98 -0.85
N PHE A 135 -15.94 -1.68 -0.65
CA PHE A 135 -16.74 -1.17 0.47
C PHE A 135 -18.22 -0.96 0.13
N GLY A 136 -18.56 -0.79 -1.15
CA GLY A 136 -19.93 -0.58 -1.60
C GLY A 136 -20.44 0.86 -1.43
N ASP A 137 -19.57 1.80 -1.07
CA ASP A 137 -19.89 3.22 -0.92
C ASP A 137 -18.78 4.11 -1.52
N ASP A 138 -19.00 5.42 -1.51
CA ASP A 138 -18.03 6.42 -1.99
C ASP A 138 -17.13 6.96 -0.85
N ASN A 139 -17.08 6.28 0.29
CA ASN A 139 -16.30 6.70 1.45
C ASN A 139 -14.91 6.05 1.43
N PHE A 140 -13.91 6.80 0.96
CA PHE A 140 -12.52 6.37 0.95
C PHE A 140 -11.57 7.54 1.24
N PRO A 141 -10.35 7.27 1.73
CA PRO A 141 -9.39 8.33 2.03
C PRO A 141 -8.99 9.15 0.79
N PRO A 142 -8.65 10.43 0.96
CA PRO A 142 -8.20 11.25 -0.16
C PRO A 142 -6.94 10.66 -0.82
N VAL A 143 -6.88 10.76 -2.16
CA VAL A 143 -5.67 10.44 -2.92
C VAL A 143 -4.67 11.57 -2.76
N ILE A 144 -3.51 11.27 -2.19
CA ILE A 144 -2.46 12.26 -1.90
C ILE A 144 -1.39 12.21 -3.00
N GLU A 145 -0.93 13.37 -3.45
CA GLU A 145 0.20 13.47 -4.36
C GLU A 145 1.48 13.83 -3.60
N ILE A 146 2.55 13.09 -3.88
CA ILE A 146 3.87 13.35 -3.34
C ILE A 146 4.94 13.34 -4.41
N ASN A 147 6.11 13.85 -4.07
CA ASN A 147 7.34 13.54 -4.77
C ASN A 147 8.33 12.92 -3.80
N SER A 148 8.51 11.59 -3.87
CA SER A 148 9.40 10.88 -2.95
C SER A 148 10.87 11.26 -3.07
N LYS A 149 11.30 11.93 -4.16
CA LYS A 149 12.67 12.43 -4.34
C LYS A 149 12.91 13.72 -3.55
N THR A 150 11.91 14.61 -3.50
CA THR A 150 12.05 15.94 -2.85
C THR A 150 11.40 16.00 -1.47
N GLY A 151 10.53 15.06 -1.14
CA GLY A 151 9.71 15.08 0.08
C GLY A 151 8.47 15.97 -0.01
N GLU A 152 8.18 16.54 -1.18
CA GLU A 152 6.94 17.30 -1.40
C GLU A 152 5.72 16.43 -1.13
N GLY A 153 4.70 17.01 -0.47
CA GLY A 153 3.46 16.32 -0.12
C GLY A 153 3.52 15.43 1.13
N ILE A 154 4.71 15.12 1.67
CA ILE A 154 4.85 14.35 2.92
C ILE A 154 4.12 15.01 4.12
N PRO A 155 4.20 16.34 4.35
CA PRO A 155 3.46 16.97 5.44
C PRO A 155 1.94 16.76 5.36
N LYS A 156 1.38 16.63 4.15
CA LYS A 156 -0.05 16.37 3.94
C LYS A 156 -0.44 14.95 4.36
N ILE A 157 0.45 13.98 4.13
CA ILE A 157 0.27 12.61 4.64
C ILE A 157 0.14 12.66 6.16
N THR A 158 1.07 13.33 6.83
CA THR A 158 1.07 13.44 8.30
C THR A 158 -0.22 14.09 8.81
N GLU A 159 -0.65 15.20 8.21
CA GLU A 159 -1.90 15.87 8.57
C GLU A 159 -3.12 14.93 8.50
N ILE A 160 -3.22 14.15 7.43
CA ILE A 160 -4.33 13.20 7.24
C ILE A 160 -4.26 12.05 8.25
N ILE A 161 -3.07 11.51 8.50
CA ILE A 161 -2.87 10.46 9.52
C ILE A 161 -3.31 10.97 10.90
N CYS A 162 -2.92 12.20 11.28
CA CYS A 162 -3.30 12.81 12.56
C CYS A 162 -4.82 13.03 12.70
N GLN A 163 -5.55 13.20 11.60
CA GLN A 163 -7.02 13.29 11.63
C GLN A 163 -7.70 11.93 11.77
N ILE A 164 -7.02 10.87 11.33
CA ILE A 164 -7.55 9.52 11.21
C ILE A 164 -7.28 8.69 12.46
N ILE A 165 -6.05 8.77 12.98
CA ILE A 165 -5.65 8.06 14.20
C ILE A 165 -6.10 8.92 15.38
N PRO A 166 -7.09 8.49 16.17
CA PRO A 166 -7.39 9.16 17.43
C PRO A 166 -6.13 9.04 18.30
N ILE A 167 -5.67 10.16 18.85
CA ILE A 167 -4.41 10.39 19.58
C ILE A 167 -3.34 11.10 18.70
N CYS A 168 -3.40 12.43 18.72
CA CYS A 168 -2.22 13.30 18.78
C CYS A 168 -2.36 14.16 20.03
#